data_AF-A0A958H5V3-F1
#
_entry.id   AF-A0A958H5V3-F1
#
_cell.length_a   1.000
_cell.length_b   1.000
_cell.length_c   1.000
_cell.angle_alpha   90.00
_cell.angle_beta   90.00
_cell.angle_gamma   90.00
#
_symmetry.space_group_name_H-M   'P 1'
#
loop_
_entity.id
_entity.type
_entity.pdbx_description
1 polymer ?
#
loop_
_entity_poly.entity_id
_entity_poly.type
_entity_poly.pdbx_seq_one_letter_code
_entity_poly.pdbx_strand_id
1 'polypeptide(L)'
;LTDHRLPVIDHQPPVADDRSPITDHRLPVPARQPVEVCVTVHRSHDVERDKKLLSWVYDLLREQPGPDRFCVVLKKNGSALRLDFPNDTTDFNNELRQQLARRLGDANVEVSE
;
A
#
# COMPACT_ATOMS: atom_id res chain seq x y z
N LEU A 1 12.93 -77.42 4.81
CA LEU A 1 14.29 -76.86 4.92
C LEU A 1 14.23 -75.49 4.26
N THR A 2 14.57 -74.47 5.03
CA THR A 2 14.44 -73.05 4.76
C THR A 2 15.48 -72.57 3.75
N ASP A 3 15.14 -71.65 2.83
CA ASP A 3 15.99 -70.48 2.63
C ASP A 3 15.18 -69.28 2.11
N HIS A 4 15.45 -68.14 2.74
CA HIS A 4 14.70 -66.90 2.68
C HIS A 4 15.36 -65.93 1.70
N ARG A 5 14.70 -65.60 0.59
CA ARG A 5 15.14 -64.49 -0.27
C ARG A 5 14.26 -63.25 -0.07
N LEU A 6 14.87 -62.24 0.53
CA LEU A 6 14.35 -60.89 0.82
C LEU A 6 14.04 -60.07 -0.46
N PRO A 7 13.23 -58.99 -0.33
CA PRO A 7 12.63 -58.28 -1.45
C PRO A 7 13.60 -57.26 -2.05
N VAL A 8 13.59 -57.09 -3.37
CA VAL A 8 14.22 -55.94 -4.01
C VAL A 8 13.14 -54.89 -4.16
N ILE A 9 12.97 -54.08 -3.13
CA ILE A 9 12.22 -52.83 -3.24
C ILE A 9 13.10 -51.90 -4.07
N ASP A 10 12.59 -51.51 -5.24
CA ASP A 10 13.19 -50.51 -6.12
C ASP A 10 13.15 -49.16 -5.42
N HIS A 11 14.21 -48.86 -4.66
CA HIS A 11 14.42 -47.56 -4.05
C HIS A 11 15.16 -46.66 -5.04
N GLN A 12 14.49 -46.25 -6.12
CA GLN A 12 14.90 -45.02 -6.79
C GLN A 12 14.56 -43.87 -5.83
N PRO A 13 15.55 -43.13 -5.26
CA PRO A 13 15.22 -41.91 -4.53
C PRO A 13 14.51 -40.96 -5.50
N PRO A 14 13.42 -40.29 -5.10
CA PRO A 14 12.90 -39.21 -5.91
C PRO A 14 14.04 -38.21 -6.03
N VAL A 15 14.48 -37.98 -7.27
CA VAL A 15 15.26 -36.79 -7.62
C VAL A 15 14.53 -35.63 -6.98
N ALA A 16 15.14 -35.06 -5.94
CA ALA A 16 14.80 -33.75 -5.47
C ALA A 16 15.07 -32.84 -6.67
N ASP A 17 14.04 -32.64 -7.49
CA ASP A 17 14.00 -31.54 -8.43
C ASP A 17 13.93 -30.31 -7.54
N ASP A 18 15.13 -29.84 -7.18
CA ASP A 18 15.41 -28.48 -6.78
C ASP A 18 14.99 -27.59 -7.96
N ARG A 19 13.69 -27.48 -8.17
CA ARG A 19 13.12 -26.38 -8.92
C ARG A 19 13.22 -25.22 -7.96
N SER A 20 14.43 -24.67 -7.93
CA SER A 20 14.79 -23.45 -7.24
C SER A 20 13.60 -22.49 -7.39
N PRO A 21 13.02 -21.96 -6.29
CA PRO A 21 12.04 -20.89 -6.46
C PRO A 21 12.78 -19.82 -7.24
N ILE A 22 12.22 -19.49 -8.41
CA ILE A 22 12.71 -18.45 -9.30
C ILE A 22 13.14 -17.31 -8.39
N THR A 23 14.45 -17.18 -8.20
CA THR A 23 14.99 -16.08 -7.44
C THR A 23 14.72 -14.93 -8.36
N ASP A 24 13.57 -14.28 -8.14
CA ASP A 24 13.17 -13.06 -8.78
C ASP A 24 14.21 -12.04 -8.33
N HIS A 25 15.36 -12.06 -9.00
CA HIS A 25 16.33 -11.01 -9.00
C HIS A 25 15.71 -9.83 -9.78
N ARG A 26 14.51 -9.40 -9.37
CA ARG A 26 14.15 -8.00 -9.48
C ARG A 26 15.19 -7.30 -8.65
N LEU A 27 16.19 -6.77 -9.36
CA LEU A 27 17.11 -5.76 -8.88
C LEU A 27 16.36 -4.91 -7.85
N PRO A 28 16.90 -4.66 -6.64
CA PRO A 28 16.34 -3.64 -5.79
C PRO A 28 16.49 -2.33 -6.56
N VAL A 29 15.48 -1.99 -7.38
CA VAL A 29 15.14 -0.60 -7.66
C VAL A 29 15.21 0.02 -6.28
N PRO A 30 16.10 1.02 -6.04
CA PRO A 30 16.30 1.56 -4.69
C PRO A 30 14.91 1.82 -4.14
N ALA A 31 14.49 0.94 -3.24
CA ALA A 31 13.07 0.78 -2.97
C ALA A 31 12.76 2.01 -2.16
N ARG A 32 12.18 3.00 -2.81
CA ARG A 32 11.68 4.17 -2.13
C ARG A 32 10.83 3.62 -1.00
N GLN A 33 11.23 3.95 0.23
CA GLN A 33 10.55 3.42 1.40
C GLN A 33 9.09 3.88 1.29
N PRO A 34 8.12 2.95 1.35
CA PRO A 34 6.72 3.30 1.27
C PRO A 34 6.40 4.32 2.37
N VAL A 35 5.88 5.48 1.98
CA VAL A 35 5.49 6.50 2.95
C VAL A 35 4.00 6.42 3.25
N GLU A 36 3.59 6.91 4.42
CA GLU A 36 2.19 7.16 4.75
C GLU A 36 1.89 8.66 4.60
N VAL A 37 0.91 8.97 3.76
CA VAL A 37 0.45 10.34 3.49
C VAL A 37 -0.83 10.60 4.24
N CYS A 38 -0.78 11.46 5.25
CA CYS A 38 -1.94 11.90 6.01
C CYS A 38 -2.42 13.26 5.53
N VAL A 39 -3.64 13.31 4.99
CA VAL A 39 -4.25 14.53 4.48
C VAL A 39 -5.32 15.01 5.45
N THR A 40 -5.17 16.21 6.00
CA THR A 40 -6.14 16.83 6.90
C THR A 40 -7.17 17.66 6.14
N VAL A 41 -8.46 17.35 6.33
CA VAL A 41 -9.59 18.10 5.78
C VAL A 41 -10.40 18.70 6.94
N HIS A 42 -10.49 20.03 6.97
CA HIS A 42 -11.33 20.73 7.95
C HIS A 42 -12.77 20.74 7.44
N ARG A 43 -13.68 20.10 8.18
CA ARG A 43 -15.10 20.10 7.82
C ARG A 43 -15.63 21.53 7.89
N SER A 44 -16.25 21.95 6.81
CA SER A 44 -16.96 23.22 6.76
C SER A 44 -18.37 23.07 7.32
N HIS A 45 -19.15 24.15 7.30
CA HIS A 45 -20.58 24.10 7.62
C HIS A 45 -21.41 23.64 6.39
N ASP A 46 -20.77 23.39 5.26
CA ASP A 46 -21.38 22.99 3.99
C ASP A 46 -20.97 21.55 3.65
N VAL A 47 -21.89 20.62 3.94
CA VAL A 47 -21.67 19.18 3.71
C VAL A 47 -21.44 18.85 2.24
N GLU A 48 -22.03 19.62 1.32
CA GLU A 48 -21.92 19.39 -0.12
C GLU A 48 -20.50 19.72 -0.60
N ARG A 49 -19.94 20.83 -0.10
CA ARG A 49 -18.54 21.18 -0.36
C ARG A 49 -17.58 20.17 0.24
N ASP A 50 -17.82 19.74 1.48
CA ASP A 50 -16.98 18.75 2.14
C ASP A 50 -16.98 17.42 1.37
N LYS A 51 -18.15 16.96 0.91
CA LYS A 51 -18.27 15.75 0.08
C LYS A 51 -17.52 15.88 -1.24
N LYS A 52 -17.66 17.02 -1.93
CA LYS A 52 -16.95 17.28 -3.20
C LYS A 52 -15.44 17.32 -2.99
N LEU A 53 -14.99 17.94 -1.90
CA LEU A 53 -13.57 18.01 -1.54
C LEU A 53 -13.02 16.62 -1.22
N LEU A 54 -13.74 15.82 -0.42
CA LEU A 54 -13.33 14.45 -0.08
C LEU A 54 -13.30 13.54 -1.30
N SER A 55 -14.31 13.61 -2.17
CA SER A 55 -14.30 12.87 -3.44
C SER A 55 -13.08 13.25 -4.26
N TRP A 56 -12.83 14.56 -4.44
CA TRP A 56 -11.68 15.03 -5.20
C TRP A 56 -10.34 14.56 -4.61
N VAL A 57 -10.15 14.64 -3.29
CA VAL A 57 -8.92 14.15 -2.62
C VAL A 57 -8.76 12.65 -2.84
N TYR A 58 -9.82 11.87 -2.67
CA TYR A 58 -9.81 10.43 -2.84
C TYR A 58 -9.52 10.02 -4.29
N ASP A 59 -10.19 10.65 -5.26
CA ASP A 59 -9.98 10.42 -6.68
C ASP A 59 -8.54 10.76 -7.08
N LEU A 60 -8.03 11.90 -6.61
CA LEU A 60 -6.65 12.31 -6.88
C LEU A 60 -5.61 11.34 -6.28
N LEU A 61 -5.81 10.84 -5.07
CA LEU A 61 -4.89 9.88 -4.43
C LEU A 61 -4.90 8.53 -5.15
N ARG A 62 -6.06 8.06 -5.63
CA ARG A 62 -6.18 6.77 -6.32
C ARG A 62 -5.86 6.82 -7.82
N GLU A 63 -5.73 8.01 -8.41
CA GLU A 63 -5.38 8.20 -9.84
C GLU A 63 -4.05 7.53 -10.21
N GLN A 64 -3.13 7.44 -9.25
CA GLN A 64 -1.79 6.88 -9.43
C GLN A 64 -1.56 5.81 -8.35
N PRO A 65 -1.88 4.53 -8.57
CA PRO A 65 -1.61 3.48 -7.59
C PRO A 65 -0.09 3.26 -7.44
N GLY A 66 0.38 3.08 -6.21
CA GLY A 66 1.81 3.02 -5.89
C GLY A 66 2.10 2.26 -4.59
N PRO A 67 3.35 2.32 -4.09
CA PRO A 67 3.69 1.66 -2.83
C PRO A 67 3.19 2.40 -1.59
N ASP A 68 2.86 3.69 -1.73
CA ASP A 68 2.58 4.57 -0.60
C ASP A 68 1.14 4.39 -0.09
N ARG A 69 1.00 4.50 1.22
CA ARG A 69 -0.30 4.46 1.90
C ARG A 69 -0.82 5.87 2.08
N PHE A 70 -2.13 6.02 2.20
CA PHE A 70 -2.71 7.31 2.52
C PHE A 70 -3.87 7.19 3.51
N CYS A 71 -4.07 8.27 4.25
CA CYS A 71 -5.14 8.42 5.22
C CYS A 71 -5.74 9.82 5.10
N VAL A 72 -7.03 9.96 5.38
CA VAL A 72 -7.71 11.26 5.38
C VAL A 72 -8.20 11.56 6.80
N VAL A 73 -7.73 12.66 7.38
CA VAL A 73 -8.09 13.11 8.72
C VAL A 73 -9.12 14.23 8.62
N LEU A 74 -10.36 13.95 9.04
CA LEU A 74 -11.44 14.93 9.10
C LEU A 74 -11.45 15.64 10.46
N LYS A 75 -11.17 16.94 10.48
CA LYS A 75 -11.26 17.77 11.70
C LYS A 75 -12.58 18.53 11.76
N LYS A 76 -13.29 18.47 12.88
CA LYS A 76 -14.51 19.26 13.17
C LYS A 76 -14.57 19.61 14.65
N ASN A 77 -14.60 20.89 14.99
CA ASN A 77 -14.82 21.40 16.36
C ASN A 77 -13.94 20.73 17.44
N GLY A 78 -12.65 20.51 17.13
CA GLY A 78 -11.70 19.85 18.04
C GLY A 78 -11.68 18.31 17.96
N SER A 79 -12.65 17.69 17.30
CA SER A 79 -12.63 16.24 17.01
C SER A 79 -11.90 15.97 15.70
N ALA A 80 -11.06 14.93 15.67
CA ALA A 80 -10.42 14.42 14.47
C ALA A 80 -10.89 12.98 14.20
N LEU A 81 -11.28 12.68 12.96
CA LEU A 81 -11.60 11.34 12.51
C LEU A 81 -10.61 10.96 11.40
N ARG A 82 -9.71 10.01 11.68
CA ARG A 82 -8.82 9.41 10.69
C ARG A 82 -9.58 8.34 9.91
N LEU A 83 -9.47 8.40 8.59
CA LEU A 83 -9.97 7.41 7.65
C LEU A 83 -8.76 6.75 7.00
N ASP A 84 -8.58 5.47 7.29
CA ASP A 84 -7.54 4.63 6.72
C ASP A 84 -8.07 3.89 5.49
N PHE A 85 -7.23 3.80 4.45
CA PHE A 85 -7.56 3.11 3.21
C PHE A 85 -6.58 1.96 3.00
N PRO A 86 -6.67 0.86 3.76
CA PRO A 86 -5.69 -0.23 3.72
C PRO A 86 -5.66 -0.99 2.39
N ASN A 87 -6.72 -0.87 1.58
CA ASN A 87 -6.85 -1.52 0.28
C ASN A 87 -6.50 -0.60 -0.89
N ASP A 88 -6.43 0.71 -0.66
CA ASP A 88 -6.09 1.68 -1.69
C ASP A 88 -4.69 2.22 -1.41
N THR A 89 -3.94 2.46 -2.47
CA THR A 89 -2.57 2.96 -2.39
C THR A 89 -2.38 4.08 -3.39
N THR A 90 -1.33 4.85 -3.17
CA THR A 90 -0.98 5.99 -4.02
C THR A 90 0.52 5.96 -4.33
N ASP A 91 0.94 6.59 -5.42
CA ASP A 91 2.32 6.96 -5.66
C ASP A 91 2.49 8.43 -5.27
N PHE A 92 2.93 8.67 -4.04
CA PHE A 92 3.03 10.02 -3.53
C PHE A 92 4.22 10.75 -4.16
N ASN A 93 3.99 11.64 -5.09
CA ASN A 93 5.06 12.42 -5.72
C ASN A 93 4.90 13.93 -5.47
N ASN A 94 5.88 14.70 -5.91
CA ASN A 94 5.86 16.16 -5.73
C ASN A 94 4.67 16.84 -6.43
N GLU A 95 4.16 16.27 -7.53
CA GLU A 95 2.99 16.80 -8.23
C GLU A 95 1.73 16.56 -7.39
N LEU A 96 1.52 15.33 -6.90
CA LEU A 96 0.41 14.98 -6.03
C LEU A 96 0.40 15.85 -4.76
N ARG A 97 1.56 16.03 -4.13
CA ARG A 97 1.73 16.94 -3.00
C ARG A 97 1.32 18.37 -3.35
N GLN A 98 1.78 18.90 -4.49
CA GLN A 98 1.44 20.27 -4.90
C GLN A 98 -0.06 20.42 -5.16
N GLN A 99 -0.70 19.44 -5.79
CA GLN A 99 -2.13 19.47 -6.03
C GLN A 99 -2.92 19.49 -4.71
N LEU A 100 -2.55 18.63 -3.76
CA LEU A 100 -3.14 18.60 -2.43
C LEU A 100 -2.91 19.93 -1.69
N ALA A 101 -1.67 20.43 -1.67
CA ALA A 101 -1.31 21.68 -1.01
C ALA A 101 -1.99 22.91 -1.63
N ARG A 102 -2.24 22.93 -2.95
CA ARG A 102 -3.00 24.01 -3.61
C ARG A 102 -4.45 24.09 -3.15
N ARG A 103 -5.07 22.95 -2.82
CA ARG A 103 -6.48 22.89 -2.38
C ARG A 103 -6.65 22.96 -0.88
N LEU A 104 -5.79 22.28 -0.13
CA LEU A 104 -5.90 22.13 1.32
C LEU A 104 -4.93 23.03 2.07
N GLY A 105 -3.84 23.48 1.44
CA GLY A 105 -2.71 24.12 2.10
C GLY A 105 -1.64 23.11 2.51
N ASP A 106 -0.37 23.53 2.46
CA ASP A 106 0.78 22.65 2.78
C ASP A 106 0.73 22.12 4.23
N ALA A 107 0.23 22.93 5.17
CA ALA A 107 0.05 22.54 6.59
C ALA A 107 -0.94 21.38 6.80
N ASN A 108 -1.74 21.04 5.79
CA ASN A 108 -2.72 19.96 5.83
C ASN A 108 -2.23 18.67 5.16
N VAL A 109 -1.01 18.64 4.63
CA VAL A 109 -0.41 17.46 4.01
C VAL A 109 0.78 17.03 4.85
N GLU A 110 0.64 15.91 5.55
CA GLU A 110 1.67 15.32 6.39
C GLU A 110 2.16 14.01 5.77
N VAL A 111 3.46 13.76 5.84
CA VAL A 111 4.09 12.57 5.25
C VAL A 111 4.96 11.95 6.32
N SER A 112 4.76 10.66 6.57
CA SER A 112 5.55 9.85 7.51
C SER A 112 6.28 8.75 6.75
N GLU A 113 7.54 8.49 7.13
CA GLU A 113 8.39 7.40 6.60
C GLU A 113 8.25 6.11 7.41
#